data_AF-A0A2N5YVK1-F1
#
_entry.id   AF-A0A2N5YVK1-F1
#
_cell.length_a   1.000
_cell.length_b   1.000
_cell.length_c   1.000
_cell.angle_alpha   90.00
_cell.angle_beta   90.00
_cell.angle_gamma   90.00
#
_symmetry.space_group_name_H-M   'P 1'
#
loop_
_entity.id
_entity.type
_entity.pdbx_description
1 polymer ?
#
loop_
_entity_poly.entity_id
_entity_poly.type
_entity_poly.pdbx_seq_one_letter_code
_entity_poly.pdbx_strand_id
1 'polypeptide(L)'
;MSDKKNLIVSLADQNYLDCAKQLFSGIYHNSGWDGDYMLLAHQVSKKDIDWFRSRGILVKECEPIYYHLVGKEKYPPLVFDVFYLFTEEFKKWENIVFLDADIIVRSSLKRLTKIKGFASPHVIDDKLKYYFYNDINKSQHNELKSIYNLEKPAFNCGVMAFSTDIIKANMLFELKQLYEQFQQISSGLDPTLNLYFYNNWKRLPIAYDVTPEKIEKLTGKNKDKIEGIIVHLKDSELSYEDSNLSKEWHANLDKAELINVSKPFPAKEWSRLKTNVFSFKIYFSFFFKKTLKQL
;
A
#
# COMPACT_ATOMS: atom_id res chain seq x y z
N MET A 1 7.86 -5.19 -26.22
CA MET A 1 7.31 -4.98 -24.86
C MET A 1 8.10 -5.85 -23.91
N SER A 2 8.34 -5.42 -22.68
CA SER A 2 9.08 -6.19 -21.68
C SER A 2 8.40 -7.55 -21.45
N ASP A 3 9.12 -8.68 -21.56
CA ASP A 3 8.60 -10.04 -21.28
C ASP A 3 8.45 -10.31 -19.77
N LYS A 4 8.53 -9.27 -18.94
CA LYS A 4 8.47 -9.39 -17.48
C LYS A 4 7.04 -9.64 -17.03
N LYS A 5 6.88 -10.68 -16.21
CA LYS A 5 5.58 -11.17 -15.74
C LYS A 5 5.02 -10.41 -14.53
N ASN A 6 5.85 -9.64 -13.83
CA ASN A 6 5.47 -9.01 -12.57
C ASN A 6 5.62 -7.50 -12.69
N LEU A 7 4.71 -6.77 -12.05
CA LEU A 7 4.73 -5.31 -11.98
C LEU A 7 4.75 -4.85 -10.53
N ILE A 8 5.63 -3.90 -10.21
CA ILE A 8 5.54 -3.12 -8.99
C ILE A 8 5.08 -1.70 -9.33
N VAL A 9 4.08 -1.21 -8.61
CA VAL A 9 3.43 0.06 -8.90
C VAL A 9 3.38 0.93 -7.66
N SER A 10 3.59 2.23 -7.86
CA SER A 10 3.22 3.25 -6.89
C SER A 10 2.44 4.37 -7.58
N LEU A 11 1.77 5.18 -6.78
CA LEU A 11 0.95 6.30 -7.23
C LEU A 11 1.48 7.58 -6.60
N ALA A 12 1.66 8.62 -7.41
CA ALA A 12 2.01 9.93 -6.90
C ALA A 12 1.47 11.04 -7.79
N ASP A 13 1.20 12.19 -7.16
CA ASP A 13 1.09 13.48 -7.82
C ASP A 13 2.44 14.22 -7.82
N GLN A 14 2.41 15.48 -8.22
CA GLN A 14 3.58 16.36 -8.22
C GLN A 14 4.25 16.52 -6.84
N ASN A 15 3.48 16.43 -5.75
CA ASN A 15 3.98 16.66 -4.39
C ASN A 15 4.62 15.41 -3.78
N TYR A 16 4.23 14.22 -4.26
CA TYR A 16 4.71 12.93 -3.75
C TYR A 16 5.78 12.27 -4.63
N LEU A 17 6.34 12.98 -5.61
CA LEU A 17 7.35 12.41 -6.50
C LEU A 17 8.61 11.97 -5.78
N ASP A 18 9.09 12.74 -4.81
CA ASP A 18 10.30 12.35 -4.06
C ASP A 18 10.05 11.13 -3.19
N CYS A 19 8.84 10.97 -2.64
CA CYS A 19 8.40 9.74 -2.00
C CYS A 19 8.44 8.56 -2.99
N ALA A 20 7.87 8.72 -4.19
CA ALA A 20 7.92 7.67 -5.21
C ALA A 20 9.35 7.31 -5.66
N LYS A 21 10.24 8.31 -5.82
CA LYS A 21 11.66 8.09 -6.13
C LYS A 21 12.37 7.31 -5.02
N GLN A 22 12.15 7.72 -3.77
CA GLN A 22 12.68 7.05 -2.59
C GLN A 22 12.20 5.60 -2.52
N LEU A 23 10.91 5.35 -2.76
CA LEU A 23 10.33 4.02 -2.77
C LEU A 23 10.97 3.14 -3.85
N PHE A 24 11.02 3.61 -5.11
CA PHE A 24 11.60 2.84 -6.20
C PHE A 24 13.09 2.57 -5.98
N SER A 25 13.82 3.52 -5.40
CA SER A 25 15.21 3.33 -4.98
C SER A 25 15.33 2.23 -3.93
N GLY A 26 14.49 2.26 -2.89
CA GLY A 26 14.43 1.23 -1.85
C GLY A 26 14.14 -0.16 -2.43
N ILE A 27 13.16 -0.26 -3.34
CA ILE A 27 12.85 -1.51 -4.05
C ILE A 27 14.05 -1.96 -4.86
N TYR A 28 14.61 -1.09 -5.70
CA TYR A 28 15.73 -1.41 -6.58
C TYR A 28 16.94 -1.93 -5.82
N HIS A 29 17.35 -1.27 -4.73
CA HIS A 29 18.55 -1.63 -3.98
C HIS A 29 18.38 -2.78 -2.99
N ASN A 30 17.15 -3.06 -2.53
CA ASN A 30 16.95 -4.00 -1.41
C ASN A 30 16.15 -5.26 -1.78
N SER A 31 15.29 -5.21 -2.80
CA SER A 31 14.29 -6.26 -3.01
C SER A 31 14.70 -7.34 -4.01
N GLY A 32 15.69 -7.07 -4.87
CA GLY A 32 16.02 -7.90 -6.04
C GLY A 32 14.83 -8.17 -6.96
N TRP A 33 13.97 -7.16 -7.12
CA TRP A 33 12.84 -7.19 -8.03
C TRP A 33 13.30 -7.38 -9.48
N ASP A 34 12.73 -8.38 -10.15
CA ASP A 34 13.02 -8.74 -11.54
C ASP A 34 11.88 -8.36 -12.50
N GLY A 35 10.83 -7.71 -11.99
CA GLY A 35 9.66 -7.23 -12.74
C GLY A 35 9.82 -5.83 -13.31
N ASP A 36 8.75 -5.34 -13.93
CA ASP A 36 8.62 -3.94 -14.35
C ASP A 36 8.34 -3.07 -13.13
N TYR A 37 8.69 -1.79 -13.24
CA TYR A 37 8.35 -0.73 -12.29
C TYR A 37 7.39 0.22 -12.99
N MET A 38 6.39 0.73 -12.28
CA MET A 38 5.48 1.72 -12.83
C MET A 38 5.10 2.79 -11.82
N LEU A 39 5.05 4.03 -12.30
CA LEU A 39 4.35 5.12 -11.65
C LEU A 39 2.96 5.30 -12.28
N LEU A 40 1.91 5.25 -11.46
CA LEU A 40 0.64 5.90 -11.77
C LEU A 40 0.82 7.40 -11.49
N ALA A 41 0.86 8.22 -12.53
CA ALA A 41 1.15 9.64 -12.42
C ALA A 41 -0.14 10.46 -12.48
N HIS A 42 -0.50 11.11 -11.37
CA HIS A 42 -1.65 12.00 -11.28
C HIS A 42 -1.22 13.44 -11.46
N GLN A 43 -1.54 14.06 -12.60
CA GLN A 43 -1.25 15.48 -12.86
C GLN A 43 0.24 15.88 -12.65
N VAL A 44 1.15 15.04 -13.14
CA VAL A 44 2.61 15.24 -13.00
C VAL A 44 3.17 15.96 -14.23
N SER A 45 4.14 16.86 -14.03
CA SER A 45 4.80 17.54 -15.14
C SER A 45 5.56 16.57 -16.06
N LYS A 46 5.61 16.89 -17.37
CA LYS A 46 6.36 16.07 -18.34
C LYS A 46 7.84 15.91 -17.97
N LYS A 47 8.47 16.98 -17.48
CA LYS A 47 9.89 16.97 -17.06
C LYS A 47 10.13 15.92 -15.97
N ASP A 48 9.21 15.83 -15.01
CA ASP A 48 9.32 14.88 -13.92
C ASP A 48 9.01 13.45 -14.36
N ILE A 49 8.03 13.27 -15.26
CA ILE A 49 7.76 11.97 -15.90
C ILE A 49 8.99 11.43 -16.65
N ASP A 50 9.72 12.31 -17.34
CA ASP A 50 10.91 11.92 -18.11
C ASP A 50 12.04 11.40 -17.20
N TRP A 51 12.11 11.84 -15.93
CA TRP A 51 13.02 11.27 -14.93
C TRP A 51 12.73 9.78 -14.69
N PHE A 52 11.47 9.38 -14.55
CA PHE A 52 11.10 7.97 -14.35
C PHE A 52 11.37 7.14 -15.61
N ARG A 53 10.94 7.65 -16.78
CA ARG A 53 11.10 6.96 -18.07
C ARG A 53 12.58 6.70 -18.41
N SER A 54 13.46 7.68 -18.17
CA SER A 54 14.91 7.54 -18.42
C SER A 54 15.59 6.47 -17.54
N ARG A 55 14.96 6.08 -16.42
CA ARG A 55 15.43 4.99 -15.54
C ARG A 55 14.77 3.64 -15.83
N GLY A 56 13.96 3.57 -16.89
CA GLY A 56 13.22 2.38 -17.30
C GLY A 56 11.97 2.10 -16.44
N ILE A 57 11.53 3.08 -15.65
CA ILE A 57 10.27 3.00 -14.92
C ILE A 57 9.15 3.40 -15.88
N LEU A 58 8.14 2.54 -16.02
CA LEU A 58 6.96 2.82 -16.82
C LEU A 58 6.15 3.94 -16.16
N VAL A 59 5.44 4.73 -16.97
CA VAL A 59 4.55 5.76 -16.46
C VAL A 59 3.19 5.61 -17.12
N LYS A 60 2.16 5.43 -16.31
CA LYS A 60 0.76 5.56 -16.71
C LYS A 60 0.26 6.90 -16.20
N GLU A 61 0.04 7.83 -17.12
CA GLU A 61 -0.61 9.09 -16.81
C GLU A 61 -2.10 8.80 -16.55
N CYS A 62 -2.58 9.19 -15.37
CA CYS A 62 -3.93 8.90 -14.92
C CYS A 62 -4.83 10.12 -15.13
N GLU A 63 -5.95 9.90 -15.84
CA GLU A 63 -7.06 10.84 -15.80
C GLU A 63 -7.76 10.70 -14.43
N PRO A 64 -7.99 11.80 -13.70
CA PRO A 64 -8.62 11.73 -12.38
C PRO A 64 -9.96 10.99 -12.43
N ILE A 65 -10.13 9.95 -11.62
CA ILE A 65 -11.42 9.26 -11.52
C ILE A 65 -12.49 10.17 -10.89
N TYR A 66 -12.06 10.99 -9.92
CA TYR A 66 -12.85 12.05 -9.31
C TYR A 66 -12.08 13.36 -9.41
N TYR A 67 -12.79 14.49 -9.45
CA TYR A 67 -12.19 15.83 -9.50
C TYR A 67 -12.35 16.63 -8.20
N HIS A 68 -13.04 16.06 -7.21
CA HIS A 68 -13.29 16.68 -5.91
C HIS A 68 -12.61 15.88 -4.81
N LEU A 69 -12.44 16.50 -3.63
CA LEU A 69 -11.93 15.81 -2.45
C LEU A 69 -12.90 14.68 -2.05
N VAL A 70 -12.34 13.54 -1.68
CA VAL A 70 -13.08 12.29 -1.50
C VAL A 70 -13.14 11.84 -0.04
N GLY A 71 -14.23 11.17 0.33
CA GLY A 71 -14.50 10.71 1.70
C GLY A 71 -14.69 11.84 2.72
N LYS A 72 -14.98 11.47 3.98
CA LYS A 72 -15.14 12.43 5.08
C LYS A 72 -13.86 13.22 5.35
N GLU A 73 -12.71 12.56 5.25
CA GLU A 73 -11.41 13.16 5.56
C GLU A 73 -10.92 14.12 4.46
N LYS A 74 -11.70 14.28 3.37
CA LYS A 74 -11.39 15.15 2.24
C LYS A 74 -10.02 14.84 1.63
N TYR A 75 -9.77 13.55 1.39
CA TYR A 75 -8.55 13.10 0.74
C TYR A 75 -8.45 13.67 -0.69
N PRO A 76 -7.23 13.84 -1.22
CA PRO A 76 -7.06 14.20 -2.61
C PRO A 76 -7.65 13.11 -3.53
N PRO A 77 -8.26 13.47 -4.66
CA PRO A 77 -8.92 12.52 -5.55
C PRO A 77 -7.97 11.45 -6.10
N LEU A 78 -6.68 11.77 -6.19
CA LEU A 78 -5.64 10.90 -6.72
C LEU A 78 -5.66 9.49 -6.13
N VAL A 79 -6.03 9.34 -4.84
CA VAL A 79 -6.07 8.04 -4.17
C VAL A 79 -6.92 7.02 -4.92
N PHE A 80 -7.95 7.44 -5.64
CA PHE A 80 -8.79 6.53 -6.41
C PHE A 80 -8.16 6.04 -7.72
N ASP A 81 -7.10 6.68 -8.22
CA ASP A 81 -6.42 6.24 -9.45
C ASP A 81 -5.78 4.85 -9.29
N VAL A 82 -5.61 4.36 -8.06
CA VAL A 82 -5.31 2.94 -7.78
C VAL A 82 -6.32 1.99 -8.46
N PHE A 83 -7.56 2.42 -8.68
CA PHE A 83 -8.56 1.60 -9.39
C PHE A 83 -8.16 1.28 -10.83
N TYR A 84 -7.28 2.07 -11.46
CA TYR A 84 -6.77 1.74 -12.79
C TYR A 84 -6.04 0.40 -12.84
N LEU A 85 -5.45 -0.05 -11.72
CA LEU A 85 -4.81 -1.36 -11.60
C LEU A 85 -5.78 -2.53 -11.85
N PHE A 86 -7.08 -2.28 -11.73
CA PHE A 86 -8.15 -3.25 -11.95
C PHE A 86 -8.82 -3.11 -13.32
N THR A 87 -8.10 -2.55 -14.31
CA THR A 87 -8.53 -2.50 -15.71
C THR A 87 -7.85 -3.59 -16.54
N GLU A 88 -8.46 -3.98 -17.66
CA GLU A 88 -7.91 -5.06 -18.50
C GLU A 88 -6.53 -4.75 -19.08
N GLU A 89 -6.15 -3.47 -19.17
CA GLU A 89 -4.79 -3.04 -19.55
C GLU A 89 -3.71 -3.71 -18.68
N PHE A 90 -4.00 -3.92 -17.40
CA PHE A 90 -3.07 -4.48 -16.43
C PHE A 90 -2.96 -6.01 -16.49
N LYS A 91 -3.80 -6.70 -17.30
CA LYS A 91 -3.69 -8.14 -17.53
C LYS A 91 -2.44 -8.57 -18.32
N LYS A 92 -1.68 -7.61 -18.87
CA LYS A 92 -0.39 -7.90 -19.53
C LYS A 92 0.70 -8.39 -18.57
N TRP A 93 0.54 -8.16 -17.27
CA TRP A 93 1.34 -8.78 -16.22
C TRP A 93 0.56 -9.92 -15.57
N GLU A 94 1.25 -10.91 -15.02
CA GLU A 94 0.64 -11.99 -14.24
C GLU A 94 0.34 -11.57 -12.80
N ASN A 95 1.22 -10.76 -12.19
CA ASN A 95 1.08 -10.31 -10.80
C ASN A 95 1.44 -8.84 -10.66
N ILE A 96 0.72 -8.16 -9.77
CA ILE A 96 0.92 -6.75 -9.43
C ILE A 96 1.17 -6.63 -7.93
N VAL A 97 2.19 -5.85 -7.57
CA VAL A 97 2.44 -5.38 -6.20
C VAL A 97 2.26 -3.86 -6.19
N PHE A 98 1.29 -3.36 -5.45
CA PHE A 98 1.10 -1.93 -5.23
C PHE A 98 1.65 -1.53 -3.86
N LEU A 99 2.37 -0.41 -3.82
CA LEU A 99 2.92 0.21 -2.62
C LEU A 99 2.65 1.72 -2.64
N ASP A 100 2.11 2.25 -1.54
CA ASP A 100 2.04 3.70 -1.30
C ASP A 100 3.45 4.32 -1.31
N ALA A 101 3.53 5.59 -1.73
CA ALA A 101 4.79 6.26 -2.00
C ALA A 101 5.62 6.55 -0.73
N ASP A 102 5.00 6.58 0.45
CA ASP A 102 5.60 6.84 1.76
C ASP A 102 6.21 5.58 2.42
N ILE A 103 6.45 4.54 1.63
CA ILE A 103 7.00 3.26 2.07
C ILE A 103 8.53 3.18 1.92
N ILE A 104 9.19 2.61 2.93
CA ILE A 104 10.56 2.09 2.83
C ILE A 104 10.52 0.57 2.61
N VAL A 105 11.17 0.10 1.54
CA VAL A 105 11.41 -1.33 1.29
C VAL A 105 12.82 -1.73 1.72
N ARG A 106 12.92 -2.68 2.66
CA ARG A 106 14.17 -3.15 3.27
C ARG A 106 14.64 -4.53 2.81
N SER A 107 13.76 -5.32 2.18
CA SER A 107 14.02 -6.71 1.85
C SER A 107 13.22 -7.19 0.64
N SER A 108 13.48 -8.42 0.19
CA SER A 108 12.89 -9.09 -0.96
C SER A 108 11.36 -9.06 -0.97
N LEU A 109 10.81 -8.64 -2.12
CA LEU A 109 9.39 -8.65 -2.42
C LEU A 109 8.97 -9.86 -3.28
N LYS A 110 9.93 -10.75 -3.63
CA LYS A 110 9.72 -11.90 -4.52
C LYS A 110 8.63 -12.88 -4.07
N ARG A 111 8.27 -12.89 -2.78
CA ARG A 111 7.16 -13.73 -2.30
C ARG A 111 5.79 -13.17 -2.66
N LEU A 112 5.67 -11.86 -2.85
CA LEU A 112 4.41 -11.21 -3.22
C LEU A 112 4.00 -11.55 -4.66
N THR A 113 4.96 -11.87 -5.54
CA THR A 113 4.69 -12.33 -6.92
C THR A 113 4.10 -13.74 -7.01
N LYS A 114 3.98 -14.45 -5.89
CA LYS A 114 3.41 -15.80 -5.82
C LYS A 114 1.97 -15.82 -5.31
N ILE A 115 1.40 -14.64 -5.04
CA ILE A 115 0.03 -14.53 -4.58
C ILE A 115 -0.93 -14.95 -5.71
N LYS A 116 -1.95 -15.70 -5.34
CA LYS A 116 -3.11 -16.01 -6.18
C LYS A 116 -4.34 -15.39 -5.54
N GLY A 117 -5.13 -14.68 -6.32
CA GLY A 117 -6.20 -13.81 -5.81
C GLY A 117 -5.65 -12.47 -5.32
N PHE A 118 -6.37 -11.83 -4.40
CA PHE A 118 -5.97 -10.57 -3.77
C PHE A 118 -5.36 -10.81 -2.38
N ALA A 119 -4.31 -10.09 -2.02
CA ALA A 119 -3.70 -10.15 -0.70
C ALA A 119 -3.22 -8.79 -0.22
N SER A 120 -3.34 -8.55 1.08
CA SER A 120 -2.89 -7.32 1.72
C SER A 120 -2.60 -7.58 3.22
N PRO A 121 -1.73 -6.81 3.88
CA PRO A 121 -1.49 -6.93 5.31
C PRO A 121 -2.72 -6.52 6.12
N HIS A 122 -2.98 -7.27 7.18
CA HIS A 122 -4.03 -6.93 8.14
C HIS A 122 -3.52 -5.88 9.13
N VAL A 123 -4.30 -4.84 9.34
CA VAL A 123 -3.97 -3.76 10.26
C VAL A 123 -4.22 -4.21 11.71
N ILE A 124 -3.23 -4.10 12.60
CA ILE A 124 -3.39 -4.58 13.99
C ILE A 124 -4.54 -3.86 14.70
N ASP A 125 -5.42 -4.65 15.32
CA ASP A 125 -6.60 -4.22 16.10
C ASP A 125 -7.65 -3.45 15.28
N ASP A 126 -7.54 -3.46 13.95
CA ASP A 126 -8.48 -2.79 13.08
C ASP A 126 -9.62 -3.70 12.66
N LYS A 127 -10.77 -3.06 12.46
CA LYS A 127 -12.03 -3.67 12.07
C LYS A 127 -12.64 -2.78 11.01
N LEU A 128 -13.41 -3.39 10.12
CA LEU A 128 -14.03 -2.67 9.02
C LEU A 128 -14.86 -1.46 9.48
N LYS A 129 -15.52 -1.55 10.64
CA LYS A 129 -16.28 -0.44 11.24
C LYS A 129 -15.50 0.85 11.46
N TYR A 130 -14.17 0.80 11.61
CA TYR A 130 -13.36 2.01 11.85
C TYR A 130 -13.14 2.85 10.58
N TYR A 131 -13.45 2.30 9.41
CA TYR A 131 -13.40 2.99 8.12
C TYR A 131 -14.74 3.62 7.71
N PHE A 132 -15.75 3.53 8.58
CA PHE A 132 -17.09 4.06 8.31
C PHE A 132 -17.63 4.91 9.46
N TYR A 133 -18.19 6.07 9.13
CA TYR A 133 -18.73 7.02 10.12
C TYR A 133 -20.25 6.88 10.25
N ASN A 134 -20.69 6.37 11.41
CA ASN A 134 -22.10 6.08 11.67
C ASN A 134 -22.97 7.32 11.92
N ASP A 135 -22.36 8.46 12.21
CA ASP A 135 -22.99 9.70 12.66
C ASP A 135 -23.44 10.60 11.51
N ILE A 136 -22.89 10.40 10.30
CA ILE A 136 -23.12 11.26 9.13
C ILE A 136 -24.40 10.89 8.39
N ASN A 137 -24.52 9.63 7.98
CA ASN A 137 -25.69 9.13 7.27
C ASN A 137 -26.10 7.77 7.84
N LYS A 138 -27.01 7.81 8.81
CA LYS A 138 -27.52 6.61 9.49
C LYS A 138 -28.17 5.62 8.53
N SER A 139 -28.83 6.10 7.46
CA SER A 139 -29.50 5.23 6.49
C SER A 139 -28.48 4.39 5.71
N GLN A 140 -27.47 5.02 5.10
CA GLN A 140 -26.39 4.32 4.41
C GLN A 140 -25.62 3.39 5.34
N HIS A 141 -25.35 3.82 6.58
CA HIS A 141 -24.63 2.97 7.52
C HIS A 141 -25.46 1.75 7.98
N ASN A 142 -26.78 1.89 8.09
CA ASN A 142 -27.67 0.76 8.38
C ASN A 142 -27.76 -0.21 7.19
N GLU A 143 -27.81 0.31 5.96
CA GLU A 143 -27.70 -0.49 4.74
C GLU A 143 -26.37 -1.24 4.68
N LEU A 144 -25.25 -0.56 4.95
CA LEU A 144 -23.94 -1.18 5.01
C LEU A 144 -23.91 -2.35 6.01
N LYS A 145 -24.48 -2.15 7.21
CA LYS A 145 -24.58 -3.18 8.25
C LYS A 145 -25.51 -4.35 7.90
N SER A 146 -26.51 -4.14 7.06
CA SER A 146 -27.40 -5.23 6.62
C SER A 146 -26.71 -6.15 5.61
N ILE A 147 -25.71 -5.64 4.89
CA ILE A 147 -24.95 -6.37 3.87
C ILE A 147 -23.65 -6.97 4.44
N TYR A 148 -22.95 -6.23 5.30
CA TYR A 148 -21.61 -6.57 5.78
C TYR A 148 -21.52 -6.67 7.31
N ASN A 149 -20.82 -7.70 7.81
CA ASN A 149 -20.39 -7.74 9.21
C ASN A 149 -19.16 -6.84 9.41
N LEU A 150 -19.37 -5.66 10.00
CA LEU A 150 -18.34 -4.63 10.22
C LEU A 150 -17.35 -4.96 11.34
N GLU A 151 -17.56 -6.04 12.11
CA GLU A 151 -16.59 -6.50 13.11
C GLU A 151 -15.48 -7.36 12.49
N LYS A 152 -15.54 -7.65 11.19
CA LYS A 152 -14.49 -8.39 10.50
C LYS A 152 -13.17 -7.58 10.45
N PRO A 153 -12.03 -8.29 10.48
CA PRO A 153 -10.71 -7.73 10.16
C PRO A 153 -10.70 -6.93 8.86
N ALA A 154 -9.99 -5.80 8.86
CA ALA A 154 -9.75 -4.98 7.67
C ALA A 154 -8.26 -5.01 7.26
N PHE A 155 -7.99 -4.70 6.01
CA PHE A 155 -6.65 -4.57 5.46
C PHE A 155 -6.34 -3.12 5.04
N ASN A 156 -5.06 -2.77 4.97
CA ASN A 156 -4.59 -1.46 4.48
C ASN A 156 -4.22 -1.57 3.00
N CYS A 157 -4.78 -0.70 2.16
CA CYS A 157 -4.55 -0.74 0.72
C CYS A 157 -3.21 -0.14 0.28
N GLY A 158 -2.45 0.46 1.19
CA GLY A 158 -1.10 0.96 0.91
C GLY A 158 -0.10 -0.15 0.61
N VAL A 159 -0.42 -1.39 0.95
CA VAL A 159 0.30 -2.57 0.47
C VAL A 159 -0.68 -3.61 -0.06
N MET A 160 -0.61 -3.87 -1.36
CA MET A 160 -1.41 -4.91 -2.01
C MET A 160 -0.56 -5.77 -2.93
N ALA A 161 -0.87 -7.06 -3.00
CA ALA A 161 -0.32 -7.98 -3.97
C ALA A 161 -1.44 -8.83 -4.54
N PHE A 162 -1.55 -8.91 -5.85
CA PHE A 162 -2.60 -9.71 -6.48
C PHE A 162 -2.19 -10.27 -7.83
N SER A 163 -2.81 -11.38 -8.21
CA SER A 163 -2.73 -11.94 -9.55
C SER A 163 -3.78 -11.30 -10.45
N THR A 164 -3.42 -10.98 -11.70
CA THR A 164 -4.27 -10.19 -12.62
C THR A 164 -5.43 -10.98 -13.22
N ASP A 165 -5.48 -12.29 -12.99
CA ASP A 165 -6.62 -13.16 -13.31
C ASP A 165 -7.89 -12.78 -12.54
N ILE A 166 -7.77 -12.04 -11.43
CA ILE A 166 -8.94 -11.49 -10.74
C ILE A 166 -9.63 -10.37 -11.53
N ILE A 167 -8.91 -9.69 -12.44
CA ILE A 167 -9.41 -8.50 -13.14
C ILE A 167 -10.55 -8.89 -14.09
N LYS A 168 -11.69 -8.22 -13.94
CA LYS A 168 -12.88 -8.35 -14.80
C LYS A 168 -13.08 -7.09 -15.64
N ALA A 169 -13.73 -7.23 -16.79
CA ALA A 169 -13.95 -6.12 -17.73
C ALA A 169 -14.65 -4.90 -17.09
N ASN A 170 -15.56 -5.13 -16.15
CA ASN A 170 -16.35 -4.11 -15.47
C ASN A 170 -15.86 -3.78 -14.05
N MET A 171 -14.71 -4.31 -13.60
CA MET A 171 -14.26 -4.16 -12.21
C MET A 171 -14.05 -2.70 -11.79
N LEU A 172 -13.46 -1.87 -12.66
CA LEU A 172 -13.33 -0.43 -12.43
C LEU A 172 -14.69 0.24 -12.16
N PHE A 173 -15.71 -0.11 -12.95
CA PHE A 173 -17.05 0.43 -12.80
C PHE A 173 -17.71 -0.03 -11.50
N GLU A 174 -17.60 -1.32 -11.16
CA GLU A 174 -18.12 -1.86 -9.90
C GLU A 174 -17.47 -1.20 -8.67
N LEU A 175 -16.15 -0.97 -8.71
CA LEU A 175 -15.44 -0.26 -7.64
C LEU A 175 -15.92 1.18 -7.46
N LYS A 176 -16.15 1.90 -8.57
CA LYS A 176 -16.71 3.26 -8.54
C LYS A 176 -18.12 3.28 -7.95
N GLN A 177 -19.00 2.39 -8.41
CA GLN A 177 -20.36 2.29 -7.89
C GLN A 177 -20.39 1.97 -6.39
N LEU A 178 -19.51 1.07 -5.94
CA LEU A 178 -19.42 0.71 -4.54
C LEU A 178 -18.94 1.88 -3.67
N TYR A 179 -17.98 2.67 -4.14
CA TYR A 179 -17.61 3.92 -3.48
C TYR A 179 -18.79 4.89 -3.47
N GLU A 180 -19.41 5.17 -4.61
CA GLU A 180 -20.53 6.11 -4.73
C GLU A 180 -21.71 5.75 -3.81
N GLN A 181 -21.99 4.45 -3.63
CA GLN A 181 -23.02 3.93 -2.74
C GLN A 181 -22.77 4.31 -1.27
N PHE A 182 -21.52 4.28 -0.81
CA PHE A 182 -21.16 4.50 0.60
C PHE A 182 -20.28 5.74 0.86
N GLN A 183 -20.09 6.60 -0.14
CA GLN A 183 -19.12 7.71 -0.08
C GLN A 183 -19.35 8.68 1.09
N GLN A 184 -20.61 8.88 1.52
CA GLN A 184 -20.92 9.83 2.59
C GLN A 184 -20.47 9.35 3.97
N ILE A 185 -20.32 8.03 4.13
CA ILE A 185 -19.89 7.40 5.39
C ILE A 185 -18.48 6.82 5.27
N SER A 186 -17.88 6.81 4.08
CA SER A 186 -16.58 6.21 3.80
C SER A 186 -15.42 7.14 4.20
N SER A 187 -14.35 6.57 4.75
CA SER A 187 -13.09 7.29 4.94
C SER A 187 -12.28 7.44 3.65
N GLY A 188 -12.54 6.71 2.56
CA GLY A 188 -11.80 6.88 1.30
C GLY A 188 -11.62 5.58 0.48
N LEU A 189 -10.39 5.33 0.03
CA LEU A 189 -10.03 4.16 -0.79
C LEU A 189 -10.14 2.83 -0.02
N ASP A 190 -9.50 2.77 1.15
CA ASP A 190 -9.44 1.60 2.03
C ASP A 190 -10.79 0.89 2.22
N PRO A 191 -11.87 1.56 2.68
CA PRO A 191 -13.18 0.93 2.86
C PRO A 191 -13.72 0.34 1.56
N THR A 192 -13.56 1.03 0.42
CA THR A 192 -14.11 0.55 -0.86
C THR A 192 -13.47 -0.78 -1.27
N LEU A 193 -12.14 -0.88 -1.17
CA LEU A 193 -11.44 -2.13 -1.49
C LEU A 193 -11.73 -3.22 -0.46
N ASN A 194 -11.83 -2.88 0.83
CA ASN A 194 -12.23 -3.83 1.87
C ASN A 194 -13.63 -4.41 1.63
N LEU A 195 -14.60 -3.60 1.16
CA LEU A 195 -15.93 -4.08 0.79
C LEU A 195 -15.89 -4.94 -0.48
N TYR A 196 -15.17 -4.52 -1.51
CA TYR A 196 -15.10 -5.25 -2.78
C TYR A 196 -14.47 -6.64 -2.61
N PHE A 197 -13.38 -6.72 -1.84
CA PHE A 197 -12.67 -7.97 -1.58
C PHE A 197 -13.08 -8.64 -0.26
N TYR A 198 -14.22 -8.28 0.34
CA TYR A 198 -14.64 -8.65 1.70
C TYR A 198 -14.48 -10.13 2.07
N ASN A 199 -14.79 -11.04 1.15
CA ASN A 199 -14.62 -12.50 1.32
C ASN A 199 -13.50 -13.10 0.45
N ASN A 200 -12.80 -12.28 -0.34
CA ASN A 200 -11.89 -12.70 -1.41
C ASN A 200 -10.48 -12.11 -1.24
N TRP A 201 -9.94 -12.09 -0.02
CA TRP A 201 -8.58 -11.63 0.24
C TRP A 201 -7.80 -12.58 1.13
N LYS A 202 -6.47 -12.55 0.99
CA LYS A 202 -5.52 -13.29 1.81
C LYS A 202 -4.71 -12.33 2.67
N ARG A 203 -4.58 -12.67 3.95
CA ARG A 203 -3.77 -11.89 4.88
C ARG A 203 -2.28 -12.10 4.65
N LEU A 204 -1.57 -11.00 4.40
CA LEU A 204 -0.10 -11.00 4.41
C LEU A 204 0.44 -10.88 5.85
N PRO A 205 1.65 -11.42 6.12
CA PRO A 205 2.35 -11.14 7.38
C PRO A 205 2.58 -9.64 7.57
N ILE A 206 2.46 -9.16 8.82
CA ILE A 206 2.67 -7.74 9.14
C ILE A 206 4.08 -7.23 8.81
N ALA A 207 5.05 -8.12 8.63
CA ALA A 207 6.37 -7.72 8.13
C ALA A 207 6.31 -6.97 6.77
N TYR A 208 5.21 -7.11 6.01
CA TYR A 208 4.97 -6.40 4.76
C TYR A 208 4.16 -5.10 4.92
N ASP A 209 3.83 -4.66 6.13
CA ASP A 209 3.24 -3.34 6.38
C ASP A 209 3.46 -2.98 7.86
N VAL A 210 4.69 -2.59 8.15
CA VAL A 210 5.11 -2.19 9.48
C VAL A 210 4.91 -0.68 9.60
N THR A 211 3.91 -0.26 10.37
CA THR A 211 3.69 1.15 10.73
C THR A 211 4.37 1.47 12.07
N PRO A 212 5.58 2.06 12.11
CA PRO A 212 6.40 2.10 13.32
C PRO A 212 5.75 2.84 14.49
N GLU A 213 5.19 4.03 14.26
CA GLU A 213 4.46 4.80 15.28
C GLU A 213 3.29 4.01 15.89
N LYS A 214 2.50 3.32 15.06
CA LYS A 214 1.37 2.49 15.55
C LYS A 214 1.90 1.32 16.38
N ILE A 215 2.96 0.65 15.94
CA ILE A 215 3.56 -0.47 16.69
C ILE A 215 4.15 0.02 18.01
N GLU A 216 4.81 1.18 18.04
CA GLU A 216 5.33 1.78 19.27
C GLU A 216 4.19 2.08 20.26
N LYS A 217 3.13 2.75 19.80
CA LYS A 217 1.93 3.02 20.61
C LYS A 217 1.33 1.72 21.17
N LEU A 218 1.22 0.69 20.33
CA LEU A 218 0.57 -0.58 20.66
C LEU A 218 1.44 -1.56 21.46
N THR A 219 2.76 -1.46 21.39
CA THR A 219 3.68 -2.47 21.98
C THR A 219 4.73 -1.88 22.92
N GLY A 220 4.96 -0.57 22.88
CA GLY A 220 6.03 0.12 23.62
C GLY A 220 7.43 -0.05 23.01
N LYS A 221 7.55 -0.73 21.86
CA LYS A 221 8.84 -0.88 21.16
C LYS A 221 9.21 0.43 20.48
N ASN A 222 10.44 0.87 20.67
CA ASN A 222 10.98 2.08 20.04
C ASN A 222 10.85 2.01 18.51
N LYS A 223 10.18 3.00 17.90
CA LYS A 223 9.90 3.04 16.45
C LYS A 223 11.14 2.99 15.55
N ASP A 224 12.25 3.60 15.95
CA ASP A 224 13.51 3.64 15.20
C ASP A 224 14.28 2.31 15.19
N LYS A 225 13.83 1.33 16.00
CA LYS A 225 14.41 -0.01 16.09
C LYS A 225 13.51 -1.09 15.51
N ILE A 226 12.37 -0.72 14.95
CA ILE A 226 11.43 -1.69 14.39
C ILE A 226 11.95 -2.18 13.05
N GLU A 227 12.19 -3.48 12.95
CA GLU A 227 12.50 -4.16 11.69
C GLU A 227 11.24 -4.36 10.83
N GLY A 228 11.42 -4.63 9.54
CA GLY A 228 10.33 -4.96 8.61
C GLY A 228 10.88 -5.27 7.22
N ILE A 229 10.09 -5.93 6.38
CA ILE A 229 10.35 -6.02 4.94
C ILE A 229 9.91 -4.72 4.26
N ILE A 230 8.74 -4.24 4.67
CA ILE A 230 8.10 -2.99 4.23
C ILE A 230 7.78 -2.19 5.49
N VAL A 231 8.20 -0.92 5.51
CA VAL A 231 7.91 0.02 6.58
C VAL A 231 7.10 1.16 5.98
N HIS A 232 5.88 1.36 6.48
CA HIS A 232 4.92 2.35 6.00
C HIS A 232 4.95 3.54 6.95
N LEU A 233 5.46 4.67 6.46
CA LEU A 233 5.69 5.85 7.26
C LEU A 233 4.49 6.79 7.21
N LYS A 234 4.24 7.49 8.31
CA LYS A 234 3.37 8.67 8.32
C LYS A 234 4.19 9.93 8.05
N ASP A 235 3.53 10.99 7.58
CA ASP A 235 4.13 12.33 7.44
C ASP A 235 4.84 12.80 8.73
N SER A 236 4.25 12.49 9.89
CA SER A 236 4.84 12.78 11.21
C SER A 236 6.19 12.11 11.41
N GLU A 237 6.44 10.94 10.83
CA GLU A 237 7.71 10.22 10.97
C GLU A 237 8.81 10.80 10.08
N LEU A 238 8.44 11.42 8.96
CA LEU A 238 9.38 12.13 8.09
C LEU A 238 9.79 13.49 8.65
N SER A 239 8.91 14.15 9.41
CA SER A 239 9.20 15.47 10.00
C SER A 239 10.31 15.50 11.06
N TYR A 240 10.76 14.34 11.57
CA TYR A 240 11.85 14.24 12.53
C TYR A 240 13.15 13.84 11.81
N GLU A 241 13.92 14.83 11.35
CA GLU A 241 15.17 14.64 10.59
C GLU A 241 16.18 13.72 11.31
N ASP A 242 16.20 13.75 12.65
CA ASP A 242 17.12 12.94 13.44
C ASP A 242 16.73 11.47 13.59
N SER A 243 15.50 11.10 13.23
CA SER A 243 15.03 9.71 13.33
C SER A 243 15.80 8.80 12.37
N ASN A 244 15.97 7.53 12.75
CA ASN A 244 16.63 6.56 11.87
C ASN A 244 15.80 6.31 10.61
N LEU A 245 14.47 6.41 10.74
CA LEU A 245 13.54 6.26 9.63
C LEU A 245 13.69 7.39 8.61
N SER A 246 13.75 8.65 9.05
CA SER A 246 13.98 9.80 8.17
C SER A 246 15.35 9.71 7.48
N LYS A 247 16.40 9.32 8.21
CA LYS A 247 17.74 9.09 7.64
C LYS A 247 17.76 8.00 6.57
N GLU A 248 17.07 6.89 6.80
CA GLU A 248 16.94 5.81 5.81
C GLU A 248 16.13 6.25 4.59
N TRP A 249 15.06 7.01 4.79
CA TRP A 249 14.24 7.57 3.72
C TRP A 249 15.09 8.48 2.82
N HIS A 250 15.80 9.46 3.38
CA HIS A 250 16.68 10.38 2.63
C HIS A 250 17.81 9.63 1.94
N ALA A 251 18.44 8.65 2.61
CA ALA A 251 19.50 7.84 2.00
C ALA A 251 19.01 7.00 0.82
N ASN A 252 17.73 6.61 0.78
CA ASN A 252 17.13 5.97 -0.39
C ASN A 252 16.84 7.01 -1.48
N LEU A 253 16.32 8.19 -1.14
CA LEU A 253 16.10 9.27 -2.10
C LEU A 253 17.41 9.68 -2.81
N ASP A 254 18.49 9.88 -2.06
CA ASP A 254 19.81 10.23 -2.61
C ASP A 254 20.33 9.19 -3.61
N LYS A 255 19.99 7.91 -3.37
CA LYS A 255 20.37 6.80 -4.25
C LYS A 255 19.45 6.62 -5.45
N ALA A 256 18.32 7.34 -5.53
CA ALA A 256 17.37 7.20 -6.63
C ALA A 256 17.98 7.51 -8.01
N GLU A 257 19.02 8.34 -8.04
CA GLU A 257 19.81 8.63 -9.23
C GLU A 257 20.59 7.41 -9.76
N LEU A 258 20.81 6.38 -8.93
CA LEU A 258 21.54 5.15 -9.29
C LEU A 258 20.63 4.05 -9.84
N ILE A 259 19.33 4.29 -9.95
CA ILE A 259 18.37 3.30 -10.45
C ILE A 259 18.68 2.98 -11.92
N ASN A 260 18.88 1.70 -12.19
CA ASN A 260 18.96 1.16 -13.54
C ASN A 260 18.24 -0.19 -13.58
N VAL A 261 16.96 -0.19 -13.92
CA VAL A 261 16.10 -1.40 -13.87
C VAL A 261 16.55 -2.52 -14.82
N SER A 262 17.49 -2.25 -15.74
CA SER A 262 18.10 -3.28 -16.59
C SER A 262 19.14 -4.14 -15.85
N LYS A 263 19.63 -3.68 -14.69
CA LYS A 263 20.66 -4.34 -13.87
C LYS A 263 20.18 -4.45 -12.40
N PRO A 264 19.32 -5.42 -12.07
CA PRO A 264 18.77 -5.53 -10.72
C PRO A 264 19.85 -5.82 -9.67
N PHE A 265 19.73 -5.22 -8.49
CA PHE A 265 20.60 -5.54 -7.35
C PHE A 265 20.23 -6.89 -6.72
N PRO A 266 21.18 -7.58 -6.07
CA PRO A 266 20.88 -8.76 -5.27
C PRO A 266 19.85 -8.46 -4.16
N ALA A 267 18.90 -9.37 -3.95
CA ALA A 267 17.90 -9.23 -2.91
C ALA A 267 18.51 -9.38 -1.51
N LYS A 268 18.09 -8.53 -0.57
CA LYS A 268 18.23 -8.81 0.87
C LYS A 268 17.10 -9.74 1.28
N GLU A 269 17.40 -10.97 1.69
CA GLU A 269 16.36 -11.98 1.93
C GLU A 269 15.98 -12.13 3.41
N TRP A 270 14.68 -12.11 3.70
CA TRP A 270 14.14 -12.59 4.97
C TRP A 270 13.64 -14.02 4.81
N SER A 271 14.12 -14.96 5.63
CA SER A 271 13.56 -16.32 5.63
C SER A 271 12.09 -16.32 6.02
N ARG A 272 11.32 -17.32 5.58
CA ARG A 272 9.90 -17.47 5.99
C ARG A 272 9.76 -17.54 7.51
N LEU A 273 10.70 -18.23 8.16
CA LEU A 273 10.76 -18.33 9.62
C LEU A 273 10.94 -16.95 10.25
N LYS A 274 11.89 -16.13 9.76
CA LYS A 274 12.09 -14.76 10.28
C LYS A 274 10.83 -13.92 10.13
N THR A 275 10.19 -13.94 8.96
CA THR A 275 8.93 -13.22 8.69
C THR A 275 7.81 -13.61 9.66
N ASN A 276 7.65 -14.91 9.91
CA ASN A 276 6.61 -15.43 10.80
C ASN A 276 6.92 -15.14 12.27
N VAL A 277 8.17 -15.34 12.71
CA VAL A 277 8.61 -15.03 14.08
C VAL A 277 8.46 -13.55 14.39
N PHE A 278 8.84 -12.67 13.45
CA PHE A 278 8.64 -11.23 13.61
C PHE A 278 7.16 -10.90 13.79
N SER A 279 6.30 -11.41 12.89
CA SER A 279 4.86 -11.16 12.94
C SER A 279 4.26 -11.64 14.27
N PHE A 280 4.62 -12.86 14.69
CA PHE A 280 4.21 -13.43 15.97
C PHE A 280 4.65 -12.55 17.16
N LYS A 281 5.91 -12.10 17.20
CA LYS A 281 6.42 -11.23 18.26
C LYS A 281 5.67 -9.90 18.35
N ILE A 282 5.24 -9.32 17.23
CA ILE A 282 4.45 -8.09 17.25
C ILE A 282 3.05 -8.37 17.82
N TYR A 283 2.35 -9.39 17.33
CA TYR A 283 1.02 -9.75 17.85
C TYR A 283 1.06 -10.11 19.33
N PHE A 284 2.04 -10.92 19.75
CA PHE A 284 2.21 -11.30 21.15
C PHE A 284 2.44 -10.08 22.05
N SER A 285 3.34 -9.16 21.67
CA SER A 285 3.56 -7.92 22.43
C SER A 285 2.30 -7.05 22.53
N PHE A 286 1.51 -6.98 21.45
CA PHE A 286 0.25 -6.25 21.45
C PHE A 286 -0.78 -6.88 22.41
N PHE A 287 -1.00 -8.20 22.33
CA PHE A 287 -1.95 -8.90 23.21
C PHE A 287 -1.55 -8.80 24.68
N PHE A 288 -0.25 -8.94 24.98
CA PHE A 288 0.26 -8.81 26.33
C PHE A 288 0.01 -7.40 26.89
N LYS A 289 0.32 -6.34 26.14
CA LYS A 289 0.06 -4.95 26.56
C LYS A 289 -1.43 -4.66 26.72
N LYS A 290 -2.29 -5.22 25.86
CA LYS A 290 -3.75 -5.06 25.94
C LYS A 290 -4.31 -5.71 27.20
N THR A 291 -3.83 -6.90 27.57
CA THR A 291 -4.24 -7.63 28.78
C THR A 291 -3.82 -6.89 30.05
N LEU A 292 -2.58 -6.39 30.10
CA LEU A 292 -2.09 -5.62 31.25
C LEU A 292 -2.84 -4.31 31.50
N LYS A 293 -3.44 -3.70 30.47
CA LYS A 293 -4.25 -2.48 30.63
C LYS A 293 -5.67 -2.74 31.16
N GLN A 294 -6.11 -3.99 31.16
CA GLN A 294 -7.45 -4.39 31.61
C GLN A 294 -7.45 -4.91 33.06
N LEU A 295 -6.27 -5.19 33.62
CA LEU A 295 -6.04 -5.52 35.02
C LEU A 295 -5.71 -4.25 35.81
#